data_AF-A0A3M0SY37-F1
#
_entry.id   AF-A0A3M0SY37-F1
#
_cell.length_a   1.000
_cell.length_b   1.000
_cell.length_c   1.000
_cell.angle_alpha   90.00
_cell.angle_beta   90.00
_cell.angle_gamma   90.00
#
_symmetry.space_group_name_H-M   'P 1'
#
loop_
_entity.id
_entity.type
_entity.pdbx_description
1 polymer ?
#
loop_
_entity_poly.entity_id
_entity_poly.type
_entity_poly.pdbx_seq_one_letter_code
_entity_poly.pdbx_strand_id
1 'polypeptide(L)'
;MNTKEESFQITFNKKSLKVVLIIYMVCCVLSFLFYSSIKLLGLNDNISVISLIMLGIFVLIYGLIFYKCYKCTITQNGFNMKAFNLTKIVLLIITYFQYLYLNFTMHLNSIWLIVFFFVILGALFFDMKMIIESIALSLLCQIIVFVNNPSIFQDKQLIIAETAMKIITIFITLALIFIVVYFASNLLKSIGDKEIELKKEKQKLLDLFGNIAQISGTVLSSSENLSAAIEEQTSSLLEVSETSQSVSKSFGEMLDKSNKNKEILNTLLNANEVVAKKTKDSEDKINYFINITDKNQKSLNDTLSIIMDIKNSIEDTFKSTKDLKQKSRQVDEILNIIGDISEQTNLLALNASIESARAGENGKGFAVVADEIRKLAEGTKQSLNQASAIVDELKNKIDVVQKQMTYNSEKSQNGNSIINETVRGINAMTSNLKLFSNNVLDTNNASTTLFTKTKNVVQFNEEVSNMTKDTISKYEMITETISQNAATSEEIEANINELRNVAEDMNKLIK
;
A
#
# COMPACT_ATOMS: atom_id res chain seq x y z
N MET A 1 -5.67 31.95 -46.75
CA MET A 1 -5.49 32.52 -48.10
C MET A 1 -6.49 33.67 -48.22
N ASN A 2 -6.04 34.90 -47.93
CA ASN A 2 -6.91 36.08 -47.75
C ASN A 2 -7.34 36.64 -49.11
N THR A 3 -8.41 36.12 -49.69
CA THR A 3 -9.21 36.87 -50.66
C THR A 3 -9.82 38.04 -49.88
N LYS A 4 -9.31 39.26 -50.09
CA LYS A 4 -10.00 40.49 -49.66
C LYS A 4 -11.33 40.52 -50.41
N GLU A 5 -12.37 39.94 -49.83
CA GLU A 5 -13.73 40.09 -50.31
C GLU A 5 -14.03 41.59 -50.35
N GLU A 6 -14.28 42.10 -51.57
CA GLU A 6 -14.63 43.50 -51.79
C GLU A 6 -15.92 43.78 -51.00
N SER A 7 -15.90 44.81 -50.14
CA SER A 7 -17.07 45.16 -49.35
C SER A 7 -18.27 45.40 -50.27
N PHE A 8 -19.47 45.07 -49.80
CA PHE A 8 -20.73 45.31 -50.53
C PHE A 8 -20.79 46.71 -51.15
N GLN A 9 -20.31 47.71 -50.41
CA GLN A 9 -20.24 49.10 -50.84
C GLN A 9 -19.29 49.33 -52.04
N ILE A 10 -18.14 48.65 -52.09
CA ILE A 10 -17.21 48.71 -53.23
C ILE A 10 -17.82 48.04 -54.46
N THR A 11 -18.43 46.87 -54.27
CA THR A 11 -19.11 46.12 -55.34
C THR A 11 -20.26 46.92 -55.94
N PHE A 12 -21.07 47.56 -55.09
CA PHE A 12 -22.16 48.44 -55.50
C PHE A 12 -21.63 49.65 -56.28
N ASN A 13 -20.67 50.40 -55.72
CA ASN A 13 -20.12 51.60 -56.37
C ASN A 13 -19.50 51.30 -57.75
N LYS A 14 -18.86 50.14 -57.91
CA LYS A 14 -18.28 49.69 -59.18
C LYS A 14 -19.36 49.41 -60.24
N LYS A 15 -20.45 48.75 -59.85
CA LYS A 15 -21.61 48.53 -60.73
C LYS A 15 -22.30 49.84 -61.09
N SER A 16 -22.56 50.71 -60.11
CA SER A 16 -23.21 52.01 -60.34
C SER A 16 -22.39 52.90 -61.28
N LEU A 17 -21.07 52.98 -61.11
CA LEU A 17 -20.19 53.73 -62.02
C LEU A 17 -20.34 53.29 -63.48
N LYS A 18 -20.27 51.98 -63.73
CA LYS A 18 -20.34 51.42 -65.09
C LYS A 18 -21.69 51.76 -65.73
N VAL A 19 -22.78 51.57 -64.99
CA VAL A 19 -24.14 51.80 -65.48
C VAL A 19 -24.35 53.29 -65.77
N VAL A 20 -23.99 54.18 -64.85
CA VAL A 20 -24.24 55.62 -65.01
C VAL A 20 -23.46 56.21 -66.18
N LEU A 21 -22.18 55.85 -66.35
CA LEU A 21 -21.38 56.35 -67.48
C LEU A 21 -21.92 55.89 -68.83
N ILE A 22 -22.42 54.66 -68.93
CA ILE A 22 -23.04 54.12 -70.15
C ILE A 22 -24.34 54.87 -70.46
N ILE A 23 -25.25 54.98 -69.48
CA ILE A 23 -26.52 55.69 -69.67
C ILE A 23 -26.26 57.12 -70.12
N TYR A 24 -25.32 57.80 -69.45
CA TYR A 24 -24.99 59.17 -69.77
C TYR A 24 -24.47 59.32 -71.21
N MET A 25 -23.55 58.46 -71.64
CA MET A 25 -23.04 58.48 -73.01
C MET A 25 -24.13 58.21 -74.06
N VAL A 26 -25.01 57.24 -73.78
CA VAL A 26 -26.16 56.93 -74.65
C VAL A 26 -27.07 58.17 -74.77
N CYS A 27 -27.33 58.88 -73.68
CA CYS A 27 -28.14 60.10 -73.70
C CYS A 27 -27.49 61.24 -74.49
N CYS A 28 -26.17 61.42 -74.39
CA CYS A 28 -25.44 62.40 -75.21
C CYS A 28 -25.54 62.09 -76.72
N VAL A 29 -25.40 60.81 -77.10
CA VAL A 29 -25.52 60.38 -78.50
C VAL A 29 -26.96 60.53 -79.01
N LEU A 30 -27.95 60.12 -78.22
CA LEU A 30 -29.36 60.29 -78.55
C LEU A 30 -29.73 61.77 -78.68
N SER A 31 -29.22 62.62 -77.79
CA SER A 31 -29.40 64.06 -77.90
C SER A 31 -28.88 64.58 -79.24
N PHE A 32 -27.68 64.19 -79.67
CA PHE A 32 -27.11 64.56 -80.97
C PHE A 32 -27.96 64.06 -82.16
N LEU A 33 -28.39 62.79 -82.14
CA LEU A 33 -29.20 62.20 -83.21
C LEU A 33 -30.56 62.88 -83.34
N PHE A 34 -31.22 63.14 -82.20
CA PHE A 34 -32.51 63.82 -82.17
C PHE A 34 -32.38 65.26 -82.69
N TYR A 35 -31.32 65.96 -82.28
CA TYR A 35 -31.01 67.31 -82.73
C TYR A 35 -30.76 67.39 -84.24
N SER A 36 -30.01 66.41 -84.77
CA SER A 36 -29.75 66.23 -86.19
C SER A 36 -31.04 66.00 -86.98
N SER A 37 -31.94 65.18 -86.42
CA SER A 37 -33.20 64.83 -87.06
C SER A 37 -34.18 66.02 -87.13
N ILE A 38 -34.29 66.82 -86.06
CA ILE A 38 -35.14 68.03 -86.05
C ILE A 38 -34.73 69.01 -87.16
N LYS A 39 -33.43 69.21 -87.34
CA LYS A 39 -32.89 70.09 -88.38
C LYS A 39 -33.11 69.51 -89.79
N LEU A 40 -32.92 68.21 -89.96
CA LEU A 40 -33.08 67.54 -91.25
C LEU A 40 -34.55 67.51 -91.71
N LEU A 41 -35.49 67.48 -90.77
CA LEU A 41 -36.94 67.56 -91.02
C LEU A 41 -37.47 68.99 -91.18
N GLY A 42 -36.62 70.03 -91.03
CA GLY A 42 -37.02 71.43 -91.17
C GLY A 42 -37.96 71.94 -90.07
N LEU A 43 -38.00 71.28 -88.91
CA LEU A 43 -38.94 71.59 -87.83
C LEU A 43 -38.52 72.81 -86.97
N ASN A 44 -37.30 73.32 -87.14
CA ASN A 44 -36.80 74.51 -86.45
C ASN A 44 -35.65 75.18 -87.24
N ASP A 45 -35.93 76.31 -87.88
CA ASP A 45 -34.97 77.04 -88.71
C ASP A 45 -33.88 77.78 -87.91
N ASN A 46 -34.05 77.90 -86.59
CA ASN A 46 -33.10 78.61 -85.72
C ASN A 46 -31.83 77.81 -85.38
N ILE A 47 -31.74 76.54 -85.79
CA ILE A 47 -30.58 75.71 -85.51
C ILE A 47 -29.48 75.98 -86.53
N SER A 48 -28.33 76.52 -86.11
CA SER A 48 -27.16 76.68 -86.99
C SER A 48 -26.52 75.33 -87.36
N VAL A 49 -25.92 75.22 -88.55
CA VAL A 49 -25.16 74.00 -88.94
C VAL A 49 -23.91 73.87 -88.06
N ILE A 50 -23.32 75.01 -87.69
CA ILE A 50 -22.10 75.11 -86.87
C ILE A 50 -22.35 74.55 -85.47
N SER A 51 -23.49 74.84 -84.86
CA SER A 51 -23.81 74.34 -83.52
C SER A 51 -24.02 72.82 -83.50
N LEU A 52 -24.45 72.23 -84.61
CA LEU A 52 -24.64 70.79 -84.71
C LEU A 52 -23.31 70.05 -84.83
N ILE A 53 -22.36 70.61 -85.61
CA ILE A 53 -20.98 70.10 -85.68
C ILE A 53 -20.30 70.19 -84.31
N MET A 54 -20.46 71.32 -83.60
CA MET A 54 -19.91 71.50 -82.26
C MET A 54 -20.52 70.53 -81.23
N LEU A 55 -21.82 70.25 -81.29
CA LEU A 55 -22.48 69.23 -80.46
C LEU A 55 -21.84 67.84 -80.69
N GLY A 56 -21.58 67.48 -81.95
CA GLY A 56 -20.92 66.21 -82.30
C GLY A 56 -19.50 66.10 -81.75
N ILE A 57 -18.72 67.20 -81.81
CA ILE A 57 -17.38 67.27 -81.22
C ILE A 57 -17.44 67.09 -79.70
N PHE A 58 -18.38 67.73 -79.01
CA PHE A 58 -18.54 67.58 -77.57
C PHE A 58 -18.88 66.14 -77.17
N VAL A 59 -19.77 65.46 -77.90
CA VAL A 59 -20.10 64.04 -77.64
C VAL A 59 -18.86 63.15 -77.74
N LEU A 60 -18.00 63.36 -78.74
CA LEU A 60 -16.74 62.61 -78.88
C LEU A 60 -15.76 62.89 -77.72
N ILE A 61 -15.62 64.15 -77.31
CA ILE A 61 -14.79 64.56 -76.18
C ILE A 61 -15.30 63.91 -74.88
N TYR A 62 -16.61 63.92 -74.64
CA TYR A 62 -17.20 63.29 -73.45
C TYR A 62 -16.95 61.79 -73.41
N GLY A 63 -17.05 61.11 -74.56
CA GLY A 63 -16.72 59.68 -74.66
C GLY A 63 -15.28 59.37 -74.23
N LEU A 64 -14.30 60.18 -74.67
CA LEU A 64 -12.90 60.03 -74.27
C LEU A 64 -12.68 60.32 -72.79
N ILE A 65 -13.34 61.36 -72.25
CA ILE A 65 -13.24 61.71 -70.83
C ILE A 65 -13.85 60.59 -69.95
N PHE A 66 -15.04 60.08 -70.27
CA PHE A 66 -15.66 59.01 -69.49
C PHE A 66 -14.89 57.70 -69.55
N TYR A 67 -14.33 57.35 -70.70
CA TYR A 67 -13.45 56.18 -70.81
C TYR A 67 -12.23 56.33 -69.89
N LYS A 68 -11.58 57.51 -69.88
CA LYS A 68 -10.44 57.79 -68.99
C LYS A 68 -10.86 57.75 -67.52
N CYS A 69 -11.97 58.36 -67.15
CA CYS A 69 -12.53 58.35 -65.80
C CYS A 69 -12.86 56.93 -65.30
N TYR A 70 -13.46 56.09 -66.15
CA TYR A 70 -13.75 54.68 -65.82
C TYR A 70 -12.46 53.90 -65.55
N LYS A 71 -11.45 54.02 -66.44
CA LYS A 71 -10.16 53.32 -66.30
C LYS A 71 -9.35 53.82 -65.10
N CYS A 72 -9.40 55.10 -64.76
CA CYS A 72 -8.74 55.64 -63.56
C CYS A 72 -9.41 55.19 -62.26
N THR A 73 -10.72 54.93 -62.29
CA THR A 73 -11.48 54.52 -61.10
C THR A 73 -11.36 53.03 -60.82
N ILE A 74 -11.32 52.21 -61.88
CA ILE A 74 -11.16 50.75 -61.78
C ILE A 74 -9.71 50.40 -62.13
N THR A 75 -8.86 50.25 -61.12
CA THR A 75 -7.47 49.78 -61.29
C THR A 75 -7.39 48.26 -61.11
N GLN A 76 -6.35 47.63 -61.67
CA GLN A 76 -6.18 46.16 -61.61
C GLN A 76 -6.15 45.59 -60.17
N ASN A 77 -5.84 46.42 -59.17
CA ASN A 77 -5.70 46.02 -57.76
C ASN A 77 -6.75 46.64 -56.82
N GLY A 78 -7.85 47.19 -57.34
CA GLY A 78 -8.98 47.63 -56.52
C GLY A 78 -9.74 48.85 -57.04
N PHE A 79 -10.66 49.35 -56.21
CA PHE A 79 -11.49 50.51 -56.52
C PHE A 79 -10.89 51.79 -55.92
N ASN A 80 -10.53 52.76 -56.76
CA ASN A 80 -9.94 54.01 -56.29
C ASN A 80 -11.01 55.05 -55.95
N MET A 81 -11.28 55.23 -54.65
CA MET A 81 -12.32 56.14 -54.16
C MET A 81 -12.06 57.62 -54.49
N LYS A 82 -10.79 58.05 -54.55
CA LYS A 82 -10.44 59.43 -54.93
C LYS A 82 -10.75 59.69 -56.40
N ALA A 83 -10.37 58.74 -57.27
CA ALA A 83 -10.69 58.81 -58.70
C ALA A 83 -12.20 58.70 -58.96
N PHE A 84 -12.93 57.93 -58.16
CA PHE A 84 -14.39 57.84 -58.23
C PHE A 84 -15.06 59.17 -57.89
N ASN A 85 -14.67 59.83 -56.79
CA ASN A 85 -15.22 61.14 -56.44
C ASN A 85 -14.87 62.21 -57.48
N LEU A 86 -13.64 62.18 -58.03
CA LEU A 86 -13.27 63.07 -59.14
C LEU A 86 -14.14 62.81 -60.39
N THR A 87 -14.41 61.54 -60.70
CA THR A 87 -15.28 61.16 -61.82
C THR A 87 -16.70 61.70 -61.65
N LYS A 88 -17.26 61.68 -60.44
CA LYS A 88 -18.58 62.26 -60.16
C LYS A 88 -18.62 63.76 -60.45
N ILE A 89 -17.59 64.50 -60.02
CA ILE A 89 -17.48 65.95 -60.27
C ILE A 89 -17.33 66.24 -61.77
N VAL A 90 -16.45 65.51 -62.46
CA VAL A 90 -16.25 65.65 -63.91
C VAL A 90 -17.53 65.36 -64.68
N LEU A 91 -18.26 64.30 -64.31
CA LEU A 91 -19.56 63.98 -64.90
C LEU A 91 -20.54 65.13 -64.69
N LEU A 92 -20.65 65.64 -63.46
CA LEU A 92 -21.55 66.75 -63.11
C LEU A 92 -21.25 67.98 -63.98
N ILE A 93 -19.99 68.40 -64.09
CA ILE A 93 -19.61 69.55 -64.93
C ILE A 93 -20.02 69.34 -66.40
N ILE A 94 -19.75 68.16 -66.96
CA ILE A 94 -20.11 67.81 -68.34
C ILE A 94 -21.63 67.83 -68.54
N THR A 95 -22.40 67.31 -67.59
CA THR A 95 -23.87 67.27 -67.65
C THR A 95 -24.50 68.66 -67.76
N TYR A 96 -24.09 69.58 -66.91
CA TYR A 96 -24.69 70.92 -66.86
C TYR A 96 -24.17 71.81 -67.97
N PHE A 97 -22.91 71.62 -68.42
CA PHE A 97 -22.42 72.27 -69.63
C PHE A 97 -23.26 71.84 -70.86
N GLN A 98 -23.49 70.54 -71.03
CA GLN A 98 -24.32 70.02 -72.12
C GLN A 98 -25.76 70.56 -72.05
N TYR A 99 -26.35 70.61 -70.85
CA TYR A 99 -27.67 71.21 -70.64
C TYR A 99 -27.75 72.68 -71.06
N LEU A 100 -26.79 73.50 -70.65
CA LEU A 100 -26.74 74.92 -71.04
C LEU A 100 -26.56 75.08 -72.55
N TYR A 101 -25.67 74.28 -73.14
CA TYR A 101 -25.40 74.29 -74.58
C TYR A 101 -26.66 73.97 -75.40
N LEU A 102 -27.42 72.96 -74.99
CA LEU A 102 -28.68 72.58 -75.63
C LEU A 102 -29.75 73.69 -75.54
N ASN A 103 -29.87 74.36 -74.38
CA ASN A 103 -30.85 75.43 -74.20
C ASN A 103 -30.52 76.69 -75.01
N PHE A 104 -29.24 77.07 -75.09
CA PHE A 104 -28.81 78.25 -75.85
C PHE A 104 -28.87 78.08 -77.36
N THR A 105 -28.89 76.84 -77.85
CA THR A 105 -28.88 76.58 -79.29
C THR A 105 -30.29 76.36 -79.86
N MET A 106 -31.20 75.71 -79.13
CA MET A 106 -32.54 75.38 -79.66
C MET A 106 -33.57 76.49 -79.53
N HIS A 107 -33.49 77.28 -78.46
CA HIS A 107 -34.51 78.25 -78.08
C HIS A 107 -35.95 77.67 -78.05
N LEU A 108 -36.12 76.40 -77.65
CA LEU A 108 -37.45 75.77 -77.46
C LEU A 108 -37.95 75.94 -76.02
N ASN A 109 -39.25 76.24 -75.87
CA ASN A 109 -39.87 76.60 -74.58
C ASN A 109 -39.90 75.48 -73.52
N SER A 110 -39.72 74.21 -73.91
CA SER A 110 -39.86 73.05 -73.00
C SER A 110 -38.54 72.38 -72.60
N ILE A 111 -37.39 72.80 -73.15
CA ILE A 111 -36.09 72.15 -72.92
C ILE A 111 -35.59 72.30 -71.48
N TRP A 112 -36.05 73.31 -70.74
CA TRP A 112 -35.65 73.54 -69.36
C TRP A 112 -35.98 72.36 -68.41
N LEU A 113 -36.94 71.49 -68.77
CA LEU A 113 -37.29 70.27 -68.02
C LEU A 113 -36.17 69.20 -68.03
N ILE A 114 -35.27 69.23 -69.02
CA ILE A 114 -34.19 68.24 -69.16
C ILE A 114 -33.22 68.29 -67.97
N VAL A 115 -33.14 69.40 -67.24
CA VAL A 115 -32.24 69.51 -66.09
C VAL A 115 -32.55 68.50 -64.99
N PHE A 116 -33.82 68.14 -64.79
CA PHE A 116 -34.21 67.13 -63.80
C PHE A 116 -33.71 65.74 -64.17
N PHE A 117 -33.62 65.43 -65.47
CA PHE A 117 -33.04 64.19 -65.94
C PHE A 117 -31.57 64.06 -65.52
N PHE A 118 -30.81 65.15 -65.58
CA PHE A 118 -29.42 65.16 -65.12
C PHE A 118 -29.30 65.03 -63.59
N VAL A 119 -30.22 65.61 -62.82
CA VAL A 119 -30.29 65.39 -61.36
C VAL A 119 -30.60 63.93 -61.03
N ILE A 120 -31.52 63.28 -61.75
CA ILE A 120 -31.85 61.85 -61.61
C ILE A 120 -30.64 60.96 -61.97
N LEU A 121 -29.87 61.31 -62.99
CA LEU A 121 -28.63 60.60 -63.32
C LEU A 121 -27.60 60.67 -62.19
N GLY A 122 -27.44 61.83 -61.56
CA GLY A 122 -26.62 61.98 -60.36
C GLY A 122 -27.13 61.14 -59.18
N ALA A 123 -28.45 60.98 -59.08
CA ALA A 123 -29.13 60.19 -58.04
C ALA A 123 -28.73 58.71 -58.02
N LEU A 124 -28.37 58.15 -59.18
CA LEU A 124 -27.98 56.73 -59.32
C LEU A 124 -26.66 56.38 -58.60
N PHE A 125 -25.86 57.37 -58.23
CA PHE A 125 -24.70 57.14 -57.35
C PHE A 125 -25.09 56.97 -55.88
N PHE A 126 -26.34 57.29 -55.51
CA PHE A 126 -26.86 57.27 -54.15
C PHE A 126 -25.96 58.02 -53.15
N ASP A 127 -25.28 59.06 -53.64
CA ASP A 127 -24.37 59.91 -52.88
C ASP A 127 -25.05 61.25 -52.59
N MET A 128 -25.34 61.48 -51.31
CA MET A 128 -26.01 62.70 -50.84
C MET A 128 -25.24 63.97 -51.19
N LYS A 129 -23.90 63.95 -51.21
CA LYS A 129 -23.10 65.13 -51.55
C LYS A 129 -23.29 65.50 -53.01
N MET A 130 -23.20 64.50 -53.88
CA MET A 130 -23.38 64.68 -55.32
C MET A 130 -24.79 65.16 -55.68
N ILE A 131 -25.82 64.69 -54.97
CA ILE A 131 -27.19 65.15 -55.17
C ILE A 131 -27.36 66.62 -54.77
N ILE A 132 -26.83 67.03 -53.62
CA ILE A 132 -26.91 68.43 -53.17
C ILE A 132 -26.22 69.35 -54.18
N GLU A 133 -25.02 68.96 -54.65
CA GLU A 133 -24.27 69.68 -55.69
C GLU A 133 -25.05 69.76 -57.01
N SER A 134 -25.71 68.68 -57.41
CA SER A 134 -26.53 68.61 -58.63
C SER A 134 -27.77 69.52 -58.53
N ILE A 135 -28.48 69.49 -57.40
CA ILE A 135 -29.65 70.34 -57.16
C ILE A 135 -29.26 71.82 -57.22
N ALA A 136 -28.15 72.20 -56.56
CA ALA A 136 -27.65 73.57 -56.57
C ALA A 136 -27.28 74.05 -57.98
N LEU A 137 -26.56 73.22 -58.74
CA LEU A 137 -26.16 73.58 -60.11
C LEU A 137 -27.36 73.61 -61.07
N SER A 138 -28.35 72.72 -60.87
CA SER A 138 -29.61 72.75 -61.62
C SER A 138 -30.36 74.06 -61.45
N LEU A 139 -30.50 74.55 -60.21
CA LEU A 139 -31.16 75.84 -59.95
C LEU A 139 -30.39 76.99 -60.61
N LEU A 140 -29.05 77.00 -60.52
CA LEU A 140 -28.20 78.00 -61.15
C LEU A 140 -28.35 78.00 -62.68
N CYS A 141 -28.32 76.82 -63.31
CA CYS A 141 -28.50 76.69 -64.75
C CYS A 141 -29.92 77.09 -65.20
N GLN A 142 -30.95 76.81 -64.41
CA GLN A 142 -32.32 77.27 -64.71
C GLN A 142 -32.44 78.78 -64.67
N ILE A 143 -31.83 79.44 -63.67
CA ILE A 143 -31.78 80.92 -63.61
C ILE A 143 -31.12 81.48 -64.87
N ILE A 144 -29.99 80.93 -65.30
CA ILE A 144 -29.27 81.35 -66.50
C ILE A 144 -30.15 81.19 -67.77
N VAL A 145 -30.83 80.04 -67.91
CA VAL A 145 -31.70 79.77 -69.06
C VAL A 145 -32.92 80.70 -69.10
N PHE A 146 -33.55 80.96 -67.94
CA PHE A 146 -34.71 81.84 -67.86
C PHE A 146 -34.38 83.32 -68.12
N VAL A 147 -33.18 83.79 -67.72
CA VAL A 147 -32.71 85.15 -68.05
C VAL A 147 -32.42 85.29 -69.55
N ASN A 148 -31.83 84.28 -70.19
CA ASN A 148 -31.42 84.35 -71.59
C ASN A 148 -32.59 84.15 -72.58
N ASN A 149 -33.65 83.44 -72.18
CA ASN A 149 -34.81 83.14 -73.02
C ASN A 149 -36.13 83.66 -72.39
N PRO A 150 -36.40 84.97 -72.45
CA PRO A 150 -37.65 85.54 -71.93
C PRO A 150 -38.91 85.07 -72.70
N SER A 151 -38.76 84.45 -73.88
CA SER A 151 -39.84 83.82 -74.66
C SER A 151 -40.48 82.61 -73.96
N ILE A 152 -39.83 82.05 -72.94
CA ILE A 152 -40.38 80.94 -72.12
C ILE A 152 -41.62 81.38 -71.33
N PHE A 153 -41.84 82.69 -71.15
CA PHE A 153 -42.95 83.29 -70.41
C PHE A 153 -44.00 83.99 -71.29
N GLN A 154 -43.99 83.77 -72.62
CA GLN A 154 -44.91 84.47 -73.54
C GLN A 154 -46.31 83.83 -73.62
N ASP A 155 -47.17 84.23 -72.68
CA ASP A 155 -48.58 84.45 -72.97
C ASP A 155 -49.03 85.73 -72.25
N LYS A 156 -49.41 86.77 -73.03
CA LYS A 156 -49.58 88.16 -72.53
C LYS A 156 -50.73 88.34 -71.51
N GLN A 157 -51.48 87.30 -71.15
CA GLN A 157 -52.58 87.36 -70.18
C GLN A 157 -52.33 86.64 -68.83
N LEU A 158 -51.32 85.76 -68.69
CA LEU A 158 -51.17 84.88 -67.49
C LEU A 158 -49.71 84.68 -66.99
N ILE A 159 -48.84 85.67 -67.18
CA ILE A 159 -47.39 85.59 -66.88
C ILE A 159 -47.09 85.15 -65.42
N ILE A 160 -47.85 85.62 -64.43
CA ILE A 160 -47.59 85.35 -63.00
C ILE A 160 -47.95 83.90 -62.64
N ALA A 161 -49.07 83.37 -63.16
CA ALA A 161 -49.55 82.04 -62.85
C ALA A 161 -48.66 80.93 -63.43
N GLU A 162 -48.21 81.07 -64.68
CA GLU A 162 -47.31 80.09 -65.30
C GLU A 162 -45.93 80.08 -64.65
N THR A 163 -45.40 81.25 -64.28
CA THR A 163 -44.11 81.37 -63.59
C THR A 163 -44.16 80.67 -62.22
N ALA A 164 -45.26 80.86 -61.47
CA ALA A 164 -45.47 80.19 -60.20
C ALA A 164 -45.58 78.66 -60.35
N MET A 165 -46.32 78.17 -61.34
CA MET A 165 -46.45 76.72 -61.59
C MET A 165 -45.12 76.06 -61.96
N LYS A 166 -44.26 76.74 -62.74
CA LYS A 166 -42.92 76.23 -63.09
C LYS A 166 -42.00 76.17 -61.87
N ILE A 167 -41.99 77.20 -61.01
CA ILE A 167 -41.22 77.21 -59.75
C ILE A 167 -41.67 76.09 -58.81
N ILE A 168 -42.99 75.89 -58.66
CA ILE A 168 -43.55 74.81 -57.84
C ILE A 168 -43.12 73.44 -58.39
N THR A 169 -43.18 73.25 -59.71
CA THR A 169 -42.76 71.99 -60.35
C THR A 169 -41.28 71.70 -60.13
N ILE A 170 -40.42 72.72 -60.22
CA ILE A 170 -38.98 72.62 -59.90
C ILE A 170 -38.78 72.18 -58.45
N PHE A 171 -39.46 72.86 -57.52
CA PHE A 171 -39.28 72.58 -56.11
C PHE A 171 -39.74 71.17 -55.74
N ILE A 172 -40.92 70.75 -56.20
CA ILE A 172 -41.48 69.42 -55.90
C ILE A 172 -40.60 68.30 -56.48
N THR A 173 -40.15 68.45 -57.73
CA THR A 173 -39.33 67.40 -58.39
C THR A 173 -37.96 67.26 -57.72
N LEU A 174 -37.29 68.36 -57.39
CA LEU A 174 -35.99 68.31 -56.68
C LEU A 174 -36.15 67.77 -55.25
N ALA A 175 -37.22 68.16 -54.54
CA ALA A 175 -37.52 67.63 -53.21
C ALA A 175 -37.80 66.11 -53.24
N LEU A 176 -38.57 65.63 -54.23
CA LEU A 176 -38.86 64.21 -54.39
C LEU A 176 -37.58 63.40 -54.68
N ILE A 177 -36.72 63.88 -55.59
CA ILE A 177 -35.45 63.21 -55.90
C ILE A 177 -34.56 63.15 -54.65
N PHE A 178 -34.48 64.23 -53.88
CA PHE A 178 -33.70 64.26 -52.64
C PHE A 178 -34.20 63.22 -51.62
N ILE A 179 -35.52 63.15 -51.38
CA ILE A 179 -36.12 62.19 -50.43
C ILE A 179 -35.85 60.74 -50.85
N VAL A 180 -36.07 60.41 -52.13
CA VAL A 180 -35.87 59.06 -52.65
C VAL A 180 -34.41 58.62 -52.50
N VAL A 181 -33.46 59.50 -52.84
CA VAL A 181 -32.03 59.18 -52.71
C VAL A 181 -31.59 59.07 -51.26
N TYR A 182 -32.08 59.96 -50.39
CA TYR A 182 -31.79 59.90 -48.96
C TYR A 182 -32.24 58.56 -48.37
N PHE A 183 -33.48 58.14 -48.66
CA PHE A 183 -34.00 56.85 -48.21
C PHE A 183 -33.20 55.67 -48.76
N ALA A 184 -32.94 55.66 -50.07
CA ALA A 184 -32.21 54.57 -50.71
C ALA A 184 -30.75 54.47 -50.22
N SER A 185 -30.07 55.61 -50.04
CA SER A 185 -28.69 55.66 -49.51
C SER A 185 -28.62 55.11 -48.08
N ASN A 186 -29.60 55.46 -47.25
CA ASN A 186 -29.66 54.98 -45.86
C ASN A 186 -29.97 53.47 -45.79
N LEU A 187 -30.85 52.97 -46.67
CA LEU A 187 -31.19 51.54 -46.77
C LEU A 187 -29.96 50.71 -47.22
N LEU A 188 -29.23 51.19 -48.24
CA LEU A 188 -27.98 50.57 -48.71
C LEU A 188 -26.93 50.46 -47.61
N LYS A 189 -26.79 51.51 -46.78
CA LYS A 189 -25.88 51.49 -45.63
C LYS A 189 -26.30 50.44 -44.60
N SER A 190 -27.59 50.38 -44.24
CA SER A 190 -28.13 49.39 -43.29
C SER A 190 -27.95 47.94 -43.76
N ILE A 191 -28.08 47.67 -45.06
CA ILE A 191 -27.81 46.33 -45.64
C ILE A 191 -26.34 45.95 -45.48
N GLY A 192 -25.42 46.87 -45.76
CA GLY A 192 -23.98 46.62 -45.61
C GLY A 192 -23.57 46.29 -44.18
N ASP A 193 -24.12 47.01 -43.20
CA ASP A 193 -23.84 46.78 -41.78
C ASP A 193 -24.36 45.40 -41.32
N LYS A 194 -25.58 45.00 -41.74
CA LYS A 194 -26.16 43.68 -41.43
C LYS A 194 -25.37 42.51 -42.03
N GLU A 195 -24.81 42.67 -43.23
CA GLU A 195 -24.00 41.61 -43.85
C GLU A 195 -22.72 41.31 -43.04
N ILE A 196 -22.08 42.35 -42.51
CA ILE A 196 -20.89 42.22 -41.66
C ILE A 196 -21.24 41.53 -40.33
N GLU A 197 -22.36 41.91 -39.72
CA GLU A 197 -22.85 41.30 -38.47
C GLU A 197 -23.15 39.81 -38.65
N LEU A 198 -23.89 39.44 -39.70
CA LEU A 198 -24.18 38.04 -40.03
C LEU A 198 -22.92 37.20 -40.26
N LYS A 199 -21.91 37.76 -40.94
CA LYS A 199 -20.61 37.07 -41.12
C LYS A 199 -19.91 36.83 -39.78
N LYS A 200 -19.95 37.81 -38.87
CA LYS A 200 -19.35 37.70 -37.53
C LYS A 200 -20.07 36.67 -36.66
N GLU A 201 -21.40 36.61 -36.72
CA GLU A 201 -22.19 35.59 -36.02
C GLU A 201 -21.94 34.19 -36.56
N LYS A 202 -21.88 34.03 -37.90
CA LYS A 202 -21.52 32.76 -38.52
C LYS A 202 -20.14 32.26 -38.07
N GLN A 203 -19.15 33.14 -37.99
CA GLN A 203 -17.80 32.75 -37.52
C GLN A 203 -17.84 32.28 -36.07
N LYS A 204 -18.53 33.01 -35.18
CA LYS A 204 -18.70 32.57 -33.78
C LYS A 204 -19.36 31.20 -33.67
N LEU A 205 -20.36 30.91 -34.51
CA LEU A 205 -21.03 29.62 -34.54
C LEU A 205 -20.07 28.50 -34.95
N LEU A 206 -19.23 28.73 -35.96
CA LEU A 206 -18.20 27.79 -36.39
C LEU A 206 -17.15 27.53 -35.30
N ASP A 207 -16.70 28.58 -34.61
CA ASP A 207 -15.74 28.45 -33.50
C ASP A 207 -16.37 27.67 -32.32
N LEU A 208 -17.65 27.89 -32.01
CA LEU A 208 -18.40 27.11 -31.02
C LEU A 208 -18.46 25.63 -31.40
N PHE A 209 -18.80 25.30 -32.65
CA PHE A 209 -18.80 23.90 -33.10
C PHE A 209 -17.42 23.24 -33.01
N GLY A 210 -16.34 23.98 -33.32
CA GLY A 210 -14.98 23.52 -33.13
C GLY A 210 -14.66 23.18 -31.66
N ASN A 211 -15.04 24.06 -30.73
CA ASN A 211 -14.85 23.82 -29.30
C ASN A 211 -15.68 22.63 -28.79
N ILE A 212 -16.94 22.49 -29.23
CA ILE A 212 -17.80 21.34 -28.85
C ILE A 212 -17.19 20.04 -29.37
N ALA A 213 -16.63 20.02 -30.58
CA ALA A 213 -15.99 18.84 -31.16
C ALA A 213 -14.75 18.43 -30.36
N GLN A 214 -13.94 19.40 -29.94
CA GLN A 214 -12.79 19.16 -29.07
C GLN A 214 -13.21 18.59 -27.70
N ILE A 215 -14.22 19.19 -27.06
CA ILE A 215 -14.74 18.72 -25.78
C ILE A 215 -15.29 17.29 -25.90
N SER A 216 -16.08 17.01 -26.93
CA SER A 216 -16.59 15.66 -27.22
C SER A 216 -15.44 14.65 -27.37
N GLY A 217 -14.38 14.99 -28.12
CA GLY A 217 -13.20 14.13 -28.25
C GLY A 217 -12.48 13.88 -26.92
N THR A 218 -12.35 14.91 -26.07
CA THR A 218 -11.76 14.76 -24.74
C THR A 218 -12.63 13.92 -23.80
N VAL A 219 -13.96 14.05 -23.86
CA VAL A 219 -14.88 13.22 -23.06
C VAL A 219 -14.82 11.76 -23.51
N LEU A 220 -14.76 11.49 -24.81
CA LEU A 220 -14.58 10.12 -25.33
C LEU A 220 -13.28 9.49 -24.82
N SER A 221 -12.14 10.17 -25.01
CA SER A 221 -10.85 9.66 -24.55
C SER A 221 -10.78 9.51 -23.02
N SER A 222 -11.37 10.45 -22.27
CA SER A 222 -11.47 10.33 -20.81
C SER A 222 -12.32 9.13 -20.38
N SER A 223 -13.42 8.87 -21.10
CA SER A 223 -14.31 7.72 -20.83
C SER A 223 -13.61 6.39 -21.12
N GLU A 224 -12.85 6.30 -22.22
CA GLU A 224 -12.02 5.12 -22.53
C GLU A 224 -10.95 4.86 -21.45
N ASN A 225 -10.23 5.90 -21.03
CA ASN A 225 -9.23 5.79 -19.97
C ASN A 225 -9.86 5.39 -18.63
N LEU A 226 -11.03 5.92 -18.31
CA LEU A 226 -11.73 5.59 -17.07
C LEU A 226 -12.27 4.15 -17.08
N SER A 227 -12.73 3.66 -18.24
CA SER A 227 -13.18 2.26 -18.41
C SER A 227 -12.03 1.28 -18.18
N ALA A 228 -10.86 1.54 -18.78
CA ALA A 228 -9.66 0.75 -18.53
C ALA A 228 -9.25 0.74 -17.05
N ALA A 229 -9.37 1.89 -16.36
CA ALA A 229 -9.08 1.99 -14.93
C ALA A 229 -10.08 1.18 -14.08
N ILE A 230 -11.36 1.14 -14.47
CA ILE A 230 -12.39 0.33 -13.78
C ILE A 230 -12.18 -1.17 -13.99
N GLU A 231 -11.78 -1.60 -15.19
CA GLU A 231 -11.40 -2.99 -15.45
C GLU A 231 -10.21 -3.43 -14.57
N GLU A 232 -9.16 -2.61 -14.51
CA GLU A 232 -7.99 -2.84 -13.65
C GLU A 232 -8.35 -2.87 -12.16
N GLN A 233 -9.20 -1.93 -11.71
CA GLN A 233 -9.70 -1.88 -10.34
C GLN A 233 -10.53 -3.12 -9.99
N THR A 234 -11.39 -3.59 -10.90
CA THR A 234 -12.21 -4.80 -10.71
C THR A 234 -11.33 -6.03 -10.58
N SER A 235 -10.30 -6.16 -11.43
CA SER A 235 -9.31 -7.24 -11.31
C SER A 235 -8.60 -7.21 -9.96
N SER A 236 -8.19 -6.02 -9.51
CA SER A 236 -7.54 -5.82 -8.21
C SER A 236 -8.47 -6.20 -7.04
N LEU A 237 -9.78 -5.89 -7.13
CA LEU A 237 -10.76 -6.28 -6.12
C LEU A 237 -10.91 -7.80 -5.99
N LEU A 238 -10.86 -8.54 -7.11
CA LEU A 238 -10.89 -10.01 -7.09
C LEU A 238 -9.67 -10.59 -6.38
N GLU A 239 -8.47 -10.06 -6.68
CA GLU A 239 -7.22 -10.49 -6.02
C GLU A 239 -7.23 -10.20 -4.51
N VAL A 240 -7.71 -9.02 -4.12
CA VAL A 240 -7.87 -8.65 -2.70
C VAL A 240 -8.90 -9.56 -2.02
N SER A 241 -9.97 -9.96 -2.72
CA SER A 241 -10.99 -10.89 -2.20
C SER A 241 -10.42 -12.28 -1.95
N GLU A 242 -9.70 -12.83 -2.93
CA GLU A 242 -9.04 -14.13 -2.80
C GLU A 242 -8.02 -14.11 -1.65
N THR A 243 -7.21 -13.05 -1.57
CA THR A 243 -6.25 -12.85 -0.49
C THR A 243 -6.95 -12.77 0.88
N SER A 244 -8.04 -12.01 0.98
CA SER A 244 -8.83 -11.87 2.20
C SER A 244 -9.37 -13.23 2.69
N GLN A 245 -9.93 -14.03 1.78
CA GLN A 245 -10.45 -15.36 2.11
C GLN A 245 -9.34 -16.32 2.55
N SER A 246 -8.21 -16.33 1.84
CA SER A 246 -7.06 -17.17 2.16
C SER A 246 -6.47 -16.83 3.53
N VAL A 247 -6.36 -15.53 3.84
CA VAL A 247 -5.87 -15.05 5.13
C VAL A 247 -6.85 -15.40 6.26
N SER A 248 -8.16 -15.17 6.07
CA SER A 248 -9.18 -15.57 7.04
C SER A 248 -9.15 -17.07 7.35
N LYS A 249 -9.01 -17.92 6.32
CA LYS A 249 -8.85 -19.37 6.50
C LYS A 249 -7.60 -19.71 7.31
N SER A 250 -6.46 -19.10 6.97
CA SER A 250 -5.18 -19.32 7.65
C SER A 250 -5.24 -18.92 9.13
N PHE A 251 -5.89 -17.80 9.44
CA PHE A 251 -6.12 -17.40 10.83
C PHE A 251 -7.15 -18.28 11.56
N GLY A 252 -8.16 -18.81 10.87
CA GLY A 252 -9.05 -19.83 11.42
C GLY A 252 -8.29 -21.09 11.87
N GLU A 253 -7.38 -21.58 11.05
CA GLU A 253 -6.49 -22.71 11.41
C GLU A 253 -5.53 -22.35 12.56
N MET A 254 -5.03 -21.12 12.60
CA MET A 254 -4.18 -20.62 13.69
C MET A 254 -4.95 -20.57 15.02
N LEU A 255 -6.23 -20.21 15.00
CA LEU A 255 -7.08 -20.20 16.19
C LEU A 255 -7.30 -21.61 16.73
N ASP A 256 -7.57 -22.59 15.86
CA ASP A 256 -7.71 -23.99 16.26
C ASP A 256 -6.40 -24.54 16.85
N LYS A 257 -5.25 -24.23 16.23
CA LYS A 257 -3.93 -24.57 16.78
C LYS A 257 -3.66 -23.91 18.12
N SER A 258 -4.06 -22.65 18.31
CA SER A 258 -3.93 -21.94 19.59
C SER A 258 -4.79 -22.59 20.68
N ASN A 259 -6.02 -23.02 20.37
CA ASN A 259 -6.87 -23.76 21.32
C ASN A 259 -6.24 -25.11 21.71
N LYS A 260 -5.72 -25.88 20.75
CA LYS A 260 -4.99 -27.13 21.02
C LYS A 260 -3.74 -26.89 21.87
N ASN A 261 -2.98 -25.82 21.59
CA ASN A 261 -1.84 -25.43 22.41
C ASN A 261 -2.26 -25.16 23.87
N LYS A 262 -3.42 -24.52 24.10
CA LYS A 262 -3.94 -24.28 25.45
C LYS A 262 -4.17 -25.59 26.22
N GLU A 263 -4.73 -26.61 25.57
CA GLU A 263 -4.94 -27.93 26.18
C GLU A 263 -3.62 -28.63 26.53
N ILE A 264 -2.63 -28.57 25.61
CA ILE A 264 -1.29 -29.13 25.82
C ILE A 264 -0.60 -28.43 27.00
N LEU A 265 -0.67 -27.11 27.08
CA LEU A 265 -0.06 -26.33 28.15
C LEU A 265 -0.72 -26.61 29.51
N ASN A 266 -2.04 -26.76 29.56
CA ASN A 266 -2.74 -27.20 30.77
C ASN A 266 -2.30 -28.60 31.21
N THR A 267 -2.12 -29.52 30.26
CA THR A 267 -1.58 -30.86 30.54
C THR A 267 -0.18 -30.79 31.11
N LEU A 268 0.68 -29.90 30.58
CA LEU A 268 2.03 -29.66 31.10
C LEU A 268 2.03 -29.10 32.52
N LEU A 269 1.12 -28.17 32.84
CA LEU A 269 0.97 -27.64 34.20
C LEU A 269 0.60 -28.75 35.18
N ASN A 270 -0.39 -29.59 34.84
CA ASN A 270 -0.79 -30.73 35.67
C ASN A 270 0.34 -31.75 35.83
N ALA A 271 1.05 -32.07 34.75
CA ALA A 271 2.20 -32.98 34.81
C ALA A 271 3.30 -32.43 35.72
N ASN A 272 3.55 -31.12 35.69
CA ASN A 272 4.55 -30.49 36.54
C ASN A 272 4.14 -30.49 38.03
N GLU A 273 2.85 -30.37 38.34
CA GLU A 273 2.34 -30.54 39.71
C GLU A 273 2.60 -31.97 40.23
N VAL A 274 2.39 -32.99 39.38
CA VAL A 274 2.72 -34.38 39.72
C VAL A 274 4.22 -34.55 39.98
N VAL A 275 5.08 -33.94 39.15
CA VAL A 275 6.53 -33.94 39.35
C VAL A 275 6.90 -33.30 40.69
N ALA A 276 6.38 -32.11 40.99
CA ALA A 276 6.63 -31.42 42.26
C ALA A 276 6.26 -32.29 43.47
N LYS A 277 5.09 -32.95 43.42
CA LYS A 277 4.65 -33.89 44.47
C LYS A 277 5.60 -35.09 44.62
N LYS A 278 6.06 -35.66 43.51
CA LYS A 278 7.01 -36.80 43.51
C LYS A 278 8.40 -36.42 44.00
N THR A 279 8.85 -35.22 43.67
CA THR A 279 10.10 -34.65 44.18
C THR A 279 10.03 -34.48 45.70
N LYS A 280 8.90 -33.99 46.22
CA LYS A 280 8.69 -33.86 47.66
C LYS A 280 8.66 -35.21 48.39
N ASP A 281 7.95 -36.20 47.86
CA ASP A 281 7.95 -37.58 48.39
C ASP A 281 9.37 -38.19 48.36
N SER A 282 10.17 -37.88 47.34
CA SER A 282 11.56 -38.34 47.24
C SER A 282 12.44 -37.70 48.31
N GLU A 283 12.30 -36.39 48.55
CA GLU A 283 13.00 -35.68 49.62
C GLU A 283 12.72 -36.30 51.00
N ASP A 284 11.46 -36.56 51.31
CA ASP A 284 11.06 -37.15 52.59
C ASP A 284 11.63 -38.57 52.77
N LYS A 285 11.64 -39.38 51.69
CA LYS A 285 12.26 -40.72 51.69
C LYS A 285 13.78 -40.70 51.85
N ILE A 286 14.46 -39.73 51.25
CA ILE A 286 15.91 -39.56 51.40
C ILE A 286 16.25 -39.24 52.84
N ASN A 287 15.53 -38.30 53.46
CA ASN A 287 15.71 -37.96 54.87
C ASN A 287 15.46 -39.16 55.79
N TYR A 288 14.45 -39.96 55.49
CA TYR A 288 14.19 -41.22 56.19
C TYR A 288 15.36 -42.22 56.06
N PHE A 289 15.90 -42.41 54.85
CA PHE A 289 17.03 -43.31 54.62
C PHE A 289 18.33 -42.82 55.27
N ILE A 290 18.60 -41.52 55.28
CA ILE A 290 19.75 -40.95 56.00
C ILE A 290 19.68 -41.32 57.49
N ASN A 291 18.52 -41.13 58.12
CA ASN A 291 18.32 -41.48 59.53
C ASN A 291 18.51 -42.98 59.81
N ILE A 292 17.99 -43.86 58.94
CA ILE A 292 18.24 -45.32 59.08
C ILE A 292 19.73 -45.64 58.95
N THR A 293 20.40 -45.01 57.98
CA THR A 293 21.81 -45.27 57.71
C THR A 293 22.68 -44.83 58.89
N ASP A 294 22.39 -43.68 59.51
CA ASP A 294 23.05 -43.20 60.73
C ASP A 294 22.83 -44.16 61.91
N LYS A 295 21.59 -44.67 62.10
CA LYS A 295 21.29 -45.67 63.14
C LYS A 295 22.07 -46.96 62.91
N ASN A 296 22.09 -47.47 61.67
CA ASN A 296 22.83 -48.68 61.33
C ASN A 296 24.33 -48.50 61.54
N GLN A 297 24.89 -47.34 61.17
CA GLN A 297 26.29 -47.02 61.41
C GLN A 297 26.63 -47.08 62.91
N LYS A 298 25.77 -46.51 63.75
CA LYS A 298 25.93 -46.59 65.21
C LYS A 298 25.89 -48.04 65.71
N SER A 299 24.89 -48.82 65.31
CA SER A 299 24.77 -50.23 65.73
C SER A 299 25.96 -51.09 65.28
N LEU A 300 26.53 -50.85 64.10
CA LEU A 300 27.73 -51.56 63.66
C LEU A 300 28.97 -51.16 64.47
N ASN A 301 29.12 -49.88 64.81
CA ASN A 301 30.20 -49.42 65.69
C ASN A 301 30.10 -50.06 67.09
N ASP A 302 28.88 -50.15 67.64
CA ASP A 302 28.64 -50.85 68.91
C ASP A 302 29.02 -52.34 68.79
N THR A 303 28.70 -52.98 67.65
CA THR A 303 29.06 -54.38 67.39
C THR A 303 30.58 -54.57 67.24
N LEU A 304 31.29 -53.61 66.62
CA LEU A 304 32.76 -53.64 66.56
C LEU A 304 33.38 -53.60 67.97
N SER A 305 32.83 -52.78 68.86
CA SER A 305 33.27 -52.74 70.26
C SER A 305 33.09 -54.10 70.95
N ILE A 306 31.93 -54.73 70.77
CA ILE A 306 31.65 -56.05 71.35
C ILE A 306 32.63 -57.12 70.82
N ILE A 307 32.97 -57.09 69.52
CA ILE A 307 33.95 -58.03 68.95
C ILE A 307 35.36 -57.80 69.53
N MET A 308 35.75 -56.54 69.77
CA MET A 308 37.02 -56.24 70.44
C MET A 308 37.03 -56.80 71.88
N ASP A 309 35.94 -56.67 72.62
CA ASP A 309 35.83 -57.23 73.97
C ASP A 309 35.90 -58.77 73.95
N ILE A 310 35.23 -59.42 72.98
CA ILE A 310 35.33 -60.87 72.77
C ILE A 310 36.77 -61.29 72.46
N LYS A 311 37.49 -60.54 71.61
CA LYS A 311 38.89 -60.81 71.30
C LYS A 311 39.75 -60.77 72.57
N ASN A 312 39.59 -59.74 73.41
CA ASN A 312 40.32 -59.63 74.67
C ASN A 312 40.01 -60.81 75.60
N SER A 313 38.73 -61.22 75.71
CA SER A 313 38.32 -62.37 76.52
C SER A 313 38.91 -63.70 76.02
N ILE A 314 39.05 -63.87 74.70
CA ILE A 314 39.71 -65.04 74.11
C ILE A 314 41.21 -65.03 74.47
N GLU A 315 41.89 -63.89 74.37
CA GLU A 315 43.31 -63.75 74.74
C GLU A 315 43.55 -64.07 76.23
N ASP A 316 42.69 -63.56 77.12
CA ASP A 316 42.75 -63.87 78.56
C ASP A 316 42.55 -65.36 78.83
N THR A 317 41.57 -65.99 78.16
CA THR A 317 41.33 -67.44 78.29
C THR A 317 42.52 -68.26 77.77
N PHE A 318 43.17 -67.81 76.69
CA PHE A 318 44.38 -68.44 76.16
C PHE A 318 45.54 -68.38 77.16
N LYS A 319 45.68 -67.26 77.87
CA LYS A 319 46.67 -67.10 78.94
C LYS A 319 46.39 -68.02 80.13
N SER A 320 45.15 -68.04 80.62
CA SER A 320 44.75 -68.90 81.75
C SER A 320 44.92 -70.39 81.43
N THR A 321 44.58 -70.83 80.23
CA THR A 321 44.76 -72.24 79.82
C THR A 321 46.23 -72.62 79.65
N LYS A 322 47.08 -71.70 79.17
CA LYS A 322 48.54 -71.90 79.12
C LYS A 322 49.14 -72.05 80.51
N ASP A 323 48.73 -71.20 81.45
CA ASP A 323 49.15 -71.28 82.85
C ASP A 323 48.69 -72.61 83.48
N LEU A 324 47.44 -73.02 83.22
CA LEU A 324 46.91 -74.30 83.70
C LEU A 324 47.71 -75.49 83.13
N LYS A 325 48.05 -75.47 81.84
CA LYS A 325 48.89 -76.50 81.19
C LYS A 325 50.26 -76.62 81.85
N GLN A 326 50.88 -75.49 82.20
CA GLN A 326 52.16 -75.47 82.92
C GLN A 326 51.99 -76.05 84.33
N LYS A 327 50.93 -75.68 85.05
CA LYS A 327 50.63 -76.22 86.38
C LYS A 327 50.37 -77.73 86.35
N SER A 328 49.66 -78.24 85.34
CA SER A 328 49.44 -79.68 85.17
C SER A 328 50.75 -80.44 84.96
N ARG A 329 51.71 -79.89 84.20
CA ARG A 329 53.05 -80.48 84.04
C ARG A 329 53.82 -80.53 85.36
N GLN A 330 53.74 -79.46 86.16
CA GLN A 330 54.36 -79.43 87.49
C GLN A 330 53.76 -80.49 88.42
N VAL A 331 52.44 -80.71 88.35
CA VAL A 331 51.79 -81.79 89.12
C VAL A 331 52.25 -83.16 88.64
N ASP A 332 52.38 -83.36 87.33
CA ASP A 332 52.89 -84.60 86.73
C ASP A 332 54.31 -84.95 87.22
N GLU A 333 55.20 -83.96 87.27
CA GLU A 333 56.56 -84.10 87.81
C GLU A 333 56.53 -84.50 89.30
N ILE A 334 55.65 -83.88 90.10
CA ILE A 334 55.47 -84.22 91.51
C ILE A 334 54.95 -85.66 91.67
N LEU A 335 53.96 -86.07 90.89
CA LEU A 335 53.40 -87.43 90.93
C LEU A 335 54.46 -88.48 90.60
N ASN A 336 55.34 -88.21 89.62
CA ASN A 336 56.47 -89.08 89.28
C ASN A 336 57.46 -89.21 90.45
N ILE A 337 57.84 -88.09 91.09
CA ILE A 337 58.73 -88.11 92.25
C ILE A 337 58.13 -88.92 93.40
N ILE A 338 56.83 -88.74 93.70
CA ILE A 338 56.15 -89.52 94.74
C ILE A 338 56.07 -91.00 94.34
N GLY A 339 55.90 -91.30 93.05
CA GLY A 339 55.95 -92.64 92.49
C GLY A 339 57.28 -93.33 92.77
N ASP A 340 58.38 -92.64 92.48
CA ASP A 340 59.75 -93.11 92.74
C ASP A 340 59.96 -93.34 94.25
N ILE A 341 59.49 -92.42 95.11
CA ILE A 341 59.56 -92.56 96.57
C ILE A 341 58.73 -93.76 97.03
N SER A 342 57.54 -93.95 96.49
CA SER A 342 56.64 -95.08 96.82
C SER A 342 57.27 -96.41 96.43
N GLU A 343 57.93 -96.49 95.27
CA GLU A 343 58.63 -97.69 94.80
C GLU A 343 59.87 -97.99 95.64
N GLN A 344 60.66 -96.97 95.98
CA GLN A 344 61.78 -97.09 96.92
C GLN A 344 61.31 -97.55 98.31
N THR A 345 60.19 -97.01 98.82
CA THR A 345 59.61 -97.38 100.11
C THR A 345 59.13 -98.83 100.09
N ASN A 346 58.50 -99.26 98.99
CA ASN A 346 58.09 -100.65 98.80
C ASN A 346 59.28 -101.61 98.78
N LEU A 347 60.38 -101.24 98.12
CA LEU A 347 61.63 -102.01 98.11
C LEU A 347 62.30 -102.07 99.49
N LEU A 348 62.33 -100.95 100.22
CA LEU A 348 62.84 -100.89 101.60
C LEU A 348 62.00 -101.76 102.55
N ALA A 349 60.67 -101.69 102.42
CA ALA A 349 59.73 -102.50 103.19
C ALA A 349 59.90 -103.99 102.88
N LEU A 350 60.05 -104.35 101.61
CA LEU A 350 60.32 -105.73 101.19
C LEU A 350 61.63 -106.25 101.78
N ASN A 351 62.70 -105.47 101.71
CA ASN A 351 64.00 -105.82 102.31
C ASN A 351 63.87 -105.97 103.83
N ALA A 352 63.12 -105.09 104.50
CA ALA A 352 62.86 -105.19 105.94
C ALA A 352 62.01 -106.42 106.30
N SER A 353 61.01 -106.79 105.51
CA SER A 353 60.23 -108.02 105.68
C SER A 353 61.10 -109.27 105.53
N ILE A 354 62.01 -109.29 104.55
CA ILE A 354 62.96 -110.39 104.32
C ILE A 354 63.91 -110.53 105.53
N GLU A 355 64.51 -109.43 106.00
CA GLU A 355 65.45 -109.48 107.12
C GLU A 355 64.73 -109.80 108.45
N SER A 356 63.49 -109.36 108.61
CA SER A 356 62.63 -109.75 109.74
C SER A 356 62.29 -111.23 109.75
N ALA A 357 62.04 -111.84 108.57
CA ALA A 357 61.86 -113.28 108.44
C ALA A 357 63.14 -114.06 108.75
N ARG A 358 64.31 -113.47 108.42
CA ARG A 358 65.64 -114.04 108.69
C ARG A 358 66.01 -114.04 110.18
N ALA A 359 65.51 -113.07 110.95
CA ALA A 359 65.70 -112.97 112.41
C ALA A 359 64.83 -113.93 113.25
N GLY A 360 63.97 -114.74 112.62
CA GLY A 360 63.16 -115.76 113.30
C GLY A 360 62.11 -115.18 114.26
N GLU A 361 61.97 -115.77 115.47
CA GLU A 361 60.95 -115.35 116.44
C GLU A 361 61.13 -113.89 116.92
N ASN A 362 62.36 -113.40 117.00
CA ASN A 362 62.68 -112.03 117.43
C ASN A 362 62.29 -110.96 116.38
N GLY A 363 62.06 -111.35 115.13
CA GLY A 363 61.70 -110.46 114.01
C GLY A 363 60.21 -110.34 113.74
N LYS A 364 59.34 -111.12 114.41
CA LYS A 364 57.89 -111.17 114.12
C LYS A 364 57.20 -109.80 114.19
N GLY A 365 57.53 -108.96 115.18
CA GLY A 365 56.96 -107.61 115.30
C GLY A 365 57.39 -106.67 114.18
N PHE A 366 58.66 -106.74 113.75
CA PHE A 366 59.18 -105.95 112.63
C PHE A 366 58.63 -106.42 111.28
N ALA A 367 58.39 -107.73 111.11
CA ALA A 367 57.80 -108.29 109.90
C ALA A 367 56.39 -107.73 109.64
N VAL A 368 55.57 -107.58 110.70
CA VAL A 368 54.21 -107.01 110.60
C VAL A 368 54.27 -105.54 110.18
N VAL A 369 55.16 -104.74 110.78
CA VAL A 369 55.34 -103.33 110.41
C VAL A 369 55.84 -103.20 108.97
N ALA A 370 56.79 -104.03 108.55
CA ALA A 370 57.33 -104.01 107.20
C ALA A 370 56.27 -104.40 106.14
N ASP A 371 55.41 -105.41 106.40
CA ASP A 371 54.32 -105.76 105.48
C ASP A 371 53.22 -104.67 105.44
N GLU A 372 52.99 -103.96 106.55
CA GLU A 372 52.07 -102.81 106.57
C GLU A 372 52.62 -101.63 105.76
N ILE A 373 53.92 -101.29 105.91
CA ILE A 373 54.59 -100.27 105.09
C ILE A 373 54.56 -100.66 103.61
N ARG A 374 54.75 -101.95 103.28
CA ARG A 374 54.65 -102.47 101.90
C ARG A 374 53.25 -102.23 101.32
N LYS A 375 52.19 -102.56 102.06
CA LYS A 375 50.80 -102.30 101.65
C LYS A 375 50.50 -100.81 101.49
N LEU A 376 51.00 -99.96 102.39
CA LEU A 376 50.89 -98.50 102.29
C LEU A 376 51.58 -97.97 101.01
N ALA A 377 52.77 -98.46 100.69
CA ALA A 377 53.49 -98.11 99.47
C ALA A 377 52.77 -98.60 98.20
N GLU A 378 52.21 -99.80 98.22
CA GLU A 378 51.43 -100.35 97.10
C GLU A 378 50.11 -99.58 96.89
N GLY A 379 49.40 -99.25 97.98
CA GLY A 379 48.21 -98.40 97.95
C GLY A 379 48.51 -96.96 97.52
N THR A 380 49.68 -96.42 97.89
CA THR A 380 50.16 -95.11 97.40
C THR A 380 50.40 -95.15 95.89
N LYS A 381 51.07 -96.19 95.38
CA LYS A 381 51.29 -96.40 93.93
C LYS A 381 49.96 -96.47 93.16
N GLN A 382 48.96 -97.19 93.68
CA GLN A 382 47.63 -97.25 93.07
C GLN A 382 46.94 -95.88 93.05
N SER A 383 47.03 -95.11 94.14
CA SER A 383 46.46 -93.75 94.23
C SER A 383 47.16 -92.78 93.27
N LEU A 384 48.48 -92.89 93.10
CA LEU A 384 49.25 -92.09 92.14
C LEU A 384 48.87 -92.39 90.70
N ASN A 385 48.63 -93.66 90.35
CA ASN A 385 48.15 -94.03 89.01
C ASN A 385 46.79 -93.38 88.71
N GLN A 386 45.87 -93.34 89.68
CA GLN A 386 44.59 -92.65 89.54
C GLN A 386 44.77 -91.14 89.40
N ALA A 387 45.64 -90.53 90.21
CA ALA A 387 45.94 -89.10 90.11
C ALA A 387 46.57 -88.72 88.76
N SER A 388 47.49 -89.55 88.25
CA SER A 388 48.13 -89.36 86.95
C SER A 388 47.10 -89.44 85.81
N ALA A 389 46.18 -90.41 85.87
CA ALA A 389 45.08 -90.51 84.89
C ALA A 389 44.18 -89.25 84.88
N ILE A 390 43.88 -88.68 86.06
CA ILE A 390 43.11 -87.42 86.17
C ILE A 390 43.91 -86.24 85.58
N VAL A 391 45.22 -86.16 85.85
CA VAL A 391 46.09 -85.11 85.31
C VAL A 391 46.21 -85.23 83.77
N ASP A 392 46.27 -86.44 83.23
CA ASP A 392 46.23 -86.70 81.79
C ASP A 392 44.90 -86.27 81.15
N GLU A 393 43.77 -86.60 81.77
CA GLU A 393 42.46 -86.13 81.31
C GLU A 393 42.39 -84.59 81.33
N LEU A 394 42.93 -83.96 82.37
CA LEU A 394 42.95 -82.51 82.52
C LEU A 394 43.85 -81.85 81.45
N LYS A 395 45.04 -82.41 81.17
CA LYS A 395 45.91 -81.97 80.06
C LYS A 395 45.19 -82.07 78.71
N ASN A 396 44.50 -83.18 78.45
CA ASN A 396 43.72 -83.37 77.22
C ASN A 396 42.58 -82.35 77.10
N LYS A 397 41.83 -82.09 78.18
CA LYS A 397 40.76 -81.07 78.19
C LYS A 397 41.32 -79.67 77.95
N ILE A 398 42.48 -79.33 78.53
CA ILE A 398 43.14 -78.04 78.26
C ILE A 398 43.48 -77.89 76.78
N ASP A 399 44.00 -78.94 76.13
CA ASP A 399 44.32 -78.91 74.70
C ASP A 399 43.07 -78.73 73.83
N VAL A 400 41.94 -79.34 74.21
CA VAL A 400 40.64 -79.13 73.54
C VAL A 400 40.21 -77.67 73.67
N VAL A 401 40.27 -77.08 74.87
CA VAL A 401 39.92 -75.68 75.08
C VAL A 401 40.84 -74.74 74.29
N GLN A 402 42.16 -75.01 74.24
CA GLN A 402 43.10 -74.21 73.45
C GLN A 402 42.75 -74.23 71.94
N LYS A 403 42.47 -75.41 71.38
CA LYS A 403 42.04 -75.53 69.97
C LYS A 403 40.75 -74.74 69.70
N GLN A 404 39.79 -74.81 70.63
CA GLN A 404 38.53 -74.09 70.50
C GLN A 404 38.71 -72.57 70.61
N MET A 405 39.65 -72.09 71.45
CA MET A 405 39.99 -70.67 71.53
C MET A 405 40.71 -70.16 70.27
N THR A 406 41.59 -70.96 69.66
CA THR A 406 42.19 -70.62 68.35
C THR A 406 41.11 -70.48 67.28
N TYR A 407 40.17 -71.43 67.22
CA TYR A 407 39.04 -71.36 66.28
C TYR A 407 38.16 -70.13 66.53
N ASN A 408 37.83 -69.82 67.80
CA ASN A 408 37.05 -68.64 68.15
C ASN A 408 37.78 -67.33 67.80
N SER A 409 39.10 -67.29 67.95
CA SER A 409 39.94 -66.14 67.56
C SER A 409 39.84 -65.89 66.06
N GLU A 410 39.99 -66.94 65.25
CA GLU A 410 39.84 -66.85 63.79
C GLU A 410 38.44 -66.38 63.38
N LYS A 411 37.39 -66.92 64.01
CA LYS A 411 36.00 -66.49 63.76
C LYS A 411 35.74 -65.05 64.16
N SER A 412 36.30 -64.59 65.29
CA SER A 412 36.20 -63.20 65.74
C SER A 412 36.91 -62.25 64.77
N GLN A 413 38.11 -62.62 64.31
CA GLN A 413 38.86 -61.84 63.32
C GLN A 413 38.11 -61.73 61.98
N ASN A 414 37.53 -62.84 61.52
CA ASN A 414 36.69 -62.85 60.32
C ASN A 414 35.45 -61.95 60.51
N GLY A 415 34.75 -62.06 61.65
CA GLY A 415 33.62 -61.19 62.00
C GLY A 415 34.00 -59.71 62.00
N ASN A 416 35.15 -59.35 62.58
CA ASN A 416 35.67 -57.98 62.53
C ASN A 416 35.90 -57.48 61.09
N SER A 417 36.41 -58.34 60.21
CA SER A 417 36.63 -57.99 58.79
C SER A 417 35.32 -57.71 58.07
N ILE A 418 34.32 -58.57 58.24
CA ILE A 418 32.97 -58.42 57.65
C ILE A 418 32.31 -57.13 58.12
N ILE A 419 32.37 -56.82 59.42
CA ILE A 419 31.76 -55.60 59.94
C ILE A 419 32.47 -54.35 59.40
N ASN A 420 33.80 -54.34 59.34
CA ASN A 420 34.53 -53.21 58.76
C ASN A 420 34.21 -52.98 57.27
N GLU A 421 33.98 -54.05 56.50
CA GLU A 421 33.48 -53.93 55.13
C GLU A 421 32.06 -53.36 55.09
N THR A 422 31.18 -53.83 55.98
CA THR A 422 29.81 -53.34 56.10
C THR A 422 29.77 -51.84 56.46
N VAL A 423 30.61 -51.39 57.39
CA VAL A 423 30.77 -49.96 57.76
C VAL A 423 31.21 -49.13 56.57
N ARG A 424 32.17 -49.62 55.77
CA ARG A 424 32.58 -48.95 54.52
C ARG A 424 31.42 -48.85 53.52
N GLY A 425 30.63 -49.91 53.38
CA GLY A 425 29.41 -49.92 52.55
C GLY A 425 28.37 -48.90 53.01
N ILE A 426 28.12 -48.80 54.32
CA ILE A 426 27.22 -47.80 54.90
C ILE A 426 27.71 -46.38 54.65
N ASN A 427 29.00 -46.09 54.85
CA ASN A 427 29.56 -44.77 54.56
C ASN A 427 29.39 -44.37 53.08
N ALA A 428 29.61 -45.31 52.16
CA ALA A 428 29.38 -45.11 50.74
C ALA A 428 27.90 -44.84 50.45
N MET A 429 26.98 -45.57 51.10
CA MET A 429 25.53 -45.36 50.99
C MET A 429 25.13 -43.96 51.48
N THR A 430 25.66 -43.49 52.61
CA THR A 430 25.41 -42.13 53.12
C THR A 430 25.85 -41.06 52.13
N SER A 431 27.04 -41.20 51.53
CA SER A 431 27.50 -40.26 50.49
C SER A 431 26.59 -40.27 49.26
N ASN A 432 26.16 -41.45 48.80
CA ASN A 432 25.24 -41.56 47.66
C ASN A 432 23.86 -40.95 47.98
N LEU A 433 23.34 -41.12 49.20
CA LEU A 433 22.09 -40.49 49.63
C LEU A 433 22.18 -38.96 49.66
N LYS A 434 23.33 -38.40 50.07
CA LYS A 434 23.57 -36.94 50.03
C LYS A 434 23.60 -36.41 48.60
N LEU A 435 24.28 -37.10 47.68
CA LEU A 435 24.27 -36.74 46.26
C LEU A 435 22.85 -36.83 45.67
N PHE A 436 22.11 -37.87 46.03
CA PHE A 436 20.73 -38.03 45.58
C PHE A 436 19.82 -36.92 46.13
N SER A 437 20.04 -36.46 47.36
CA SER A 437 19.36 -35.29 47.95
C SER A 437 19.58 -34.02 47.11
N ASN A 438 20.82 -33.75 46.72
CA ASN A 438 21.14 -32.59 45.86
C ASN A 438 20.43 -32.70 44.49
N ASN A 439 20.43 -33.88 43.87
CA ASN A 439 19.73 -34.09 42.60
C ASN A 439 18.20 -33.86 42.72
N VAL A 440 17.60 -34.22 43.86
CA VAL A 440 16.18 -33.95 44.14
C VAL A 440 15.93 -32.44 44.29
N LEU A 441 16.83 -31.70 44.94
CA LEU A 441 16.75 -30.23 45.02
C LEU A 441 16.86 -29.57 43.64
N ASP A 442 17.79 -30.01 42.81
CA ASP A 442 17.95 -29.50 41.44
C ASP A 442 16.70 -29.79 40.59
N THR A 443 16.13 -30.99 40.73
CA THR A 443 14.87 -31.36 40.07
C THR A 443 13.71 -30.47 40.53
N ASN A 444 13.65 -30.13 41.83
CA ASN A 444 12.63 -29.23 42.37
C ASN A 444 12.73 -27.81 41.79
N ASN A 445 13.96 -27.28 41.72
CA ASN A 445 14.23 -25.97 41.14
C ASN A 445 13.88 -25.93 39.64
N ALA A 446 14.23 -26.99 38.90
CA ALA A 446 13.88 -27.15 37.49
C ALA A 446 12.36 -27.21 37.28
N SER A 447 11.64 -27.98 38.11
CA SER A 447 10.17 -28.09 38.08
C SER A 447 9.47 -26.76 38.39
N THR A 448 9.98 -25.99 39.35
CA THR A 448 9.46 -24.64 39.67
C THR A 448 9.67 -23.66 38.51
N THR A 449 10.85 -23.72 37.88
CA THR A 449 11.15 -22.91 36.69
C THR A 449 10.23 -23.29 35.52
N LEU A 450 10.05 -24.59 35.28
CA LEU A 450 9.19 -25.12 34.23
C LEU A 450 7.73 -24.69 34.43
N PHE A 451 7.23 -24.72 35.67
CA PHE A 451 5.90 -24.22 36.01
C PHE A 451 5.71 -22.76 35.57
N THR A 452 6.64 -21.90 36.00
CA THR A 452 6.58 -20.46 35.73
C THR A 452 6.67 -20.17 34.24
N LYS A 453 7.58 -20.84 33.52
CA LYS A 453 7.71 -20.68 32.07
C LYS A 453 6.46 -21.17 31.33
N THR A 454 5.90 -22.31 31.73
CA THR A 454 4.67 -22.84 31.12
C THR A 454 3.50 -21.88 31.33
N LYS A 455 3.36 -21.29 32.52
CA LYS A 455 2.34 -20.28 32.81
C LYS A 455 2.47 -19.04 31.91
N ASN A 456 3.69 -18.56 31.68
CA ASN A 456 3.91 -17.44 30.76
C ASN A 456 3.53 -17.79 29.31
N VAL A 457 3.81 -19.03 28.88
CA VAL A 457 3.42 -19.50 27.55
C VAL A 457 1.90 -19.63 27.42
N VAL A 458 1.18 -20.02 28.49
CA VAL A 458 -0.29 -20.00 28.51
C VAL A 458 -0.81 -18.59 28.26
N GLN A 459 -0.31 -17.59 28.99
CA GLN A 459 -0.73 -16.19 28.80
C GLN A 459 -0.43 -15.71 27.39
N PHE A 460 0.79 -15.96 26.88
CA PHE A 460 1.17 -15.61 25.52
C PHE A 460 0.25 -16.26 24.47
N ASN A 461 -0.12 -17.53 24.67
CA ASN A 461 -1.03 -18.22 23.76
C ASN A 461 -2.46 -17.62 23.80
N GLU A 462 -2.92 -17.10 24.94
CA GLU A 462 -4.18 -16.36 25.03
C GLU A 462 -4.13 -15.03 24.28
N GLU A 463 -3.01 -14.29 24.38
CA GLU A 463 -2.78 -13.07 23.60
C GLU A 463 -2.80 -13.37 22.09
N VAL A 464 -2.13 -14.45 21.65
CA VAL A 464 -2.15 -14.92 20.26
C VAL A 464 -3.56 -15.28 19.81
N SER A 465 -4.35 -15.97 20.64
CA SER A 465 -5.74 -16.33 20.34
C SER A 465 -6.61 -15.08 20.13
N ASN A 466 -6.49 -14.10 21.02
CA ASN A 466 -7.25 -12.85 20.91
C ASN A 466 -6.84 -12.04 19.68
N MET A 467 -5.53 -11.90 19.42
CA MET A 467 -5.02 -11.21 18.23
C MET A 467 -5.48 -11.90 16.93
N THR A 468 -5.58 -13.23 16.93
CA THR A 468 -6.11 -14.01 15.80
C THR A 468 -7.58 -13.70 15.55
N LYS A 469 -8.42 -13.67 16.60
CA LYS A 469 -9.84 -13.31 16.49
C LYS A 469 -10.03 -11.89 15.98
N ASP A 470 -9.28 -10.93 16.50
CA ASP A 470 -9.31 -9.54 16.03
C ASP A 470 -8.91 -9.44 14.55
N THR A 471 -7.93 -10.23 14.12
CA THR A 471 -7.49 -10.24 12.72
C THR A 471 -8.55 -10.82 11.80
N ILE A 472 -9.21 -11.92 12.18
CA ILE A 472 -10.34 -12.48 11.43
C ILE A 472 -11.45 -11.42 11.25
N SER A 473 -11.84 -10.73 12.32
CA SER A 473 -12.85 -9.66 12.26
C SER A 473 -12.45 -8.51 11.33
N LYS A 474 -11.16 -8.13 11.29
CA LYS A 474 -10.67 -7.12 10.35
C LYS A 474 -10.80 -7.56 8.90
N TYR A 475 -10.56 -8.84 8.58
CA TYR A 475 -10.73 -9.36 7.22
C TYR A 475 -12.20 -9.54 6.83
N GLU A 476 -13.10 -9.76 7.79
CA GLU A 476 -14.56 -9.67 7.55
C GLU A 476 -14.96 -8.25 7.10
N MET A 477 -14.46 -7.20 7.78
CA MET A 477 -14.70 -5.80 7.37
C MET A 477 -14.08 -5.46 6.00
N ILE A 478 -12.90 -6.03 5.67
CA ILE A 478 -12.30 -5.87 4.33
C ILE A 478 -13.23 -6.49 3.27
N THR A 479 -13.80 -7.65 3.55
CA THR A 479 -14.73 -8.33 2.62
C THR A 479 -15.99 -7.48 2.36
N GLU A 480 -16.52 -6.81 3.38
CA GLU A 480 -17.60 -5.82 3.21
C GLU A 480 -17.17 -4.63 2.34
N THR A 481 -15.96 -4.10 2.57
CA THR A 481 -15.40 -2.99 1.78
C THR A 481 -15.22 -3.38 0.30
N ILE A 482 -14.81 -4.62 0.01
CA ILE A 482 -14.72 -5.15 -1.36
C ILE A 482 -16.09 -5.15 -2.01
N SER A 483 -17.13 -5.62 -1.31
CA SER A 483 -18.50 -5.62 -1.84
C SER A 483 -18.99 -4.21 -2.15
N GLN A 484 -18.67 -3.24 -1.30
CA GLN A 484 -19.02 -1.83 -1.53
C GLN A 484 -18.26 -1.25 -2.74
N ASN A 485 -16.97 -1.54 -2.87
CA ASN A 485 -16.16 -1.08 -4.00
C ASN A 485 -16.56 -1.73 -5.33
N ALA A 486 -17.05 -2.97 -5.30
CA ALA A 486 -17.61 -3.61 -6.49
C ALA A 486 -18.87 -2.86 -6.97
N ALA A 487 -19.77 -2.52 -6.05
CA ALA A 487 -20.98 -1.76 -6.37
C ALA A 487 -20.66 -0.35 -6.93
N THR A 488 -19.66 0.34 -6.36
CA THR A 488 -19.23 1.65 -6.91
C THR A 488 -18.56 1.52 -8.28
N SER A 489 -17.84 0.43 -8.54
CA SER A 489 -17.24 0.17 -9.85
C SER A 489 -18.32 -0.04 -10.92
N GLU A 490 -19.39 -0.78 -10.59
CA GLU A 490 -20.57 -0.94 -11.47
C GLU A 490 -21.26 0.41 -11.75
N GLU A 491 -21.39 1.27 -10.74
CA GLU A 491 -21.99 2.61 -10.91
C GLU A 491 -21.13 3.52 -11.80
N ILE A 492 -19.80 3.49 -11.64
CA ILE A 492 -18.89 4.27 -12.49
C ILE A 492 -18.95 3.76 -13.93
N GLU A 493 -19.01 2.46 -14.16
CA GLU A 493 -19.14 1.87 -15.50
C GLU A 493 -20.43 2.31 -16.20
N ALA A 494 -21.54 2.41 -15.47
CA ALA A 494 -22.79 2.98 -15.99
C ALA A 494 -22.61 4.46 -16.42
N ASN A 495 -21.97 5.28 -15.57
CA ASN A 495 -21.70 6.69 -15.84
C ASN A 495 -20.76 6.90 -17.03
N ILE A 496 -19.74 6.06 -17.20
CA ILE A 496 -18.84 6.08 -18.36
C ILE A 496 -19.63 5.87 -19.66
N ASN A 497 -20.54 4.89 -19.66
CA ASN A 497 -21.37 4.62 -20.83
C ASN A 497 -22.30 5.79 -21.15
N GLU A 498 -22.84 6.47 -20.15
CA GLU A 498 -23.64 7.69 -20.36
C GLU A 498 -22.79 8.84 -20.94
N LEU A 499 -21.60 9.11 -20.39
CA LEU A 499 -20.68 10.12 -20.91
C LEU A 499 -20.27 9.85 -22.36
N ARG A 500 -20.01 8.58 -22.68
CA ARG A 500 -19.69 8.15 -24.05
C ARG A 500 -20.84 8.44 -25.00
N ASN A 501 -22.07 8.09 -24.62
CA ASN A 501 -23.27 8.38 -25.43
C ASN A 501 -23.46 9.89 -25.64
N VAL A 502 -23.32 10.71 -24.58
CA VAL A 502 -23.42 12.17 -24.67
C VAL A 502 -22.36 12.73 -25.62
N ALA A 503 -21.12 12.26 -25.52
CA ALA A 503 -20.05 12.73 -26.38
C ALA A 503 -20.24 12.32 -27.84
N GLU A 504 -20.73 11.10 -28.11
CA GLU A 504 -21.09 10.66 -29.47
C GLU A 504 -22.23 11.51 -30.06
N ASP A 505 -23.26 11.81 -29.27
CA ASP A 505 -24.38 12.64 -29.72
C ASP A 505 -23.96 14.10 -29.98
N MET A 506 -23.09 14.66 -29.15
CA MET A 506 -22.46 15.96 -29.43
C MET A 506 -21.70 15.93 -30.77
N ASN A 507 -20.99 14.84 -31.06
CA ASN A 507 -20.23 14.71 -32.30
C ASN A 507 -21.14 14.53 -33.54
N LYS A 508 -22.30 13.87 -33.39
CA LYS A 508 -23.33 13.77 -34.43
C LYS A 508 -23.96 15.12 -34.75
N LEU A 509 -24.20 15.98 -33.75
CA LEU A 509 -24.81 17.31 -33.95
C LEU A 509 -23.89 18.31 -34.66
N ILE A 510 -22.58 18.05 -34.68
CA ILE A 510 -21.57 18.92 -35.31
C ILE A 510 -21.32 18.54 -36.77
N LYS A 511 -21.57 17.28 -37.15
CA LYS A 511 -21.50 16.78 -38.53
C LYS A 511 -22.75 17.16 -39.31
#